data_AF-C1LGD6-F1
#
_entry.id   AF-C1LGD6-F1
#
_cell.length_a   1.000
_cell.length_b   1.000
_cell.length_c   1.000
_cell.angle_alpha   90.00
_cell.angle_beta   90.00
_cell.angle_gamma   90.00
#
_symmetry.space_group_name_H-M   'P 1'
#
loop_
_entity.id
_entity.type
_entity.pdbx_description
1 polymer ?
#
loop_
_entity_poly.entity_id
_entity_poly.type
_entity_poly.pdbx_seq_one_letter_code
_entity_poly.pdbx_strand_id
1 'polypeptide(L)'
;MYLGEKYSMIAGSTCYALYIASYIEPVKWSLYLTSFINGLGAAVLWTAQGAFITDCSTKSNMNQHFSLFWGLFQANQIVGGLYAYLSLSNITEIPRTLRIQLYGGLLGCAVLGILILFILRKPRKTHNFSNQQLINAEINSFGDSLSGLTGNYPTIQNRPTVVQSTLHSLRRSIHILITKPMVCILVAAAFTGINLTFYSSLYASALGHCLHFGKNAKSYIGLAGLFIGIGEMVDKFHTNNLPHKLRTTRNTWLYEFIKIL
;
A
#
# COMPACT_ATOMS: atom_id res chain seq x y z
N MET A 1 14.09 13.71 -3.32
CA MET A 1 12.74 13.25 -2.95
C MET A 1 11.85 14.50 -2.85
N TYR A 2 11.31 14.95 -3.99
CA TYR A 2 10.87 16.35 -4.18
C TYR A 2 9.40 16.65 -3.81
N LEU A 3 8.59 15.65 -3.51
CA LEU A 3 7.28 15.84 -2.87
C LEU A 3 7.41 15.34 -1.43
N GLY A 4 7.08 16.17 -0.44
CA GLY A 4 6.95 15.70 0.94
C GLY A 4 5.93 14.54 1.00
N GLU A 5 6.04 13.61 1.95
CA GLU A 5 5.21 12.38 1.97
C GLU A 5 3.73 12.70 1.78
N LYS A 6 3.25 13.80 2.38
CA LYS A 6 1.90 14.35 2.22
C LYS A 6 1.48 14.60 0.76
N TYR A 7 2.31 15.26 -0.04
CA TYR A 7 1.96 15.57 -1.44
C TYR A 7 1.97 14.31 -2.31
N SER A 8 2.86 13.35 -2.02
CA SER A 8 2.88 12.05 -2.69
C SER A 8 1.63 11.23 -2.35
N MET A 9 1.18 11.25 -1.09
CA MET A 9 -0.08 10.63 -0.67
C MET A 9 -1.28 11.26 -1.38
N ILE A 10 -1.37 12.60 -1.43
CA ILE A 10 -2.45 13.31 -2.13
C ILE A 10 -2.46 12.96 -3.62
N ALA A 11 -1.31 13.00 -4.29
CA ALA A 11 -1.21 12.66 -5.71
C ALA A 11 -1.69 11.24 -6.00
N GLY A 12 -1.31 10.27 -5.16
CA GLY A 12 -1.79 8.90 -5.27
C GLY A 12 -3.30 8.78 -5.00
N SER A 13 -3.83 9.49 -4.01
CA SER A 13 -5.27 9.48 -3.69
C SER A 13 -6.11 10.10 -4.80
N THR A 14 -5.61 11.13 -5.48
CA THR A 14 -6.26 11.71 -6.66
C THR A 14 -6.34 10.71 -7.81
N CYS A 15 -5.32 9.86 -8.00
CA CYS A 15 -5.37 8.78 -9.00
C CYS A 15 -6.49 7.77 -8.69
N TYR A 16 -6.68 7.40 -7.41
CA TYR A 16 -7.79 6.56 -6.97
C TYR A 16 -9.16 7.21 -7.22
N ALA A 17 -9.30 8.51 -6.93
CA ALA A 17 -10.54 9.22 -7.20
C ALA A 17 -10.88 9.25 -8.71
N LEU A 18 -9.87 9.47 -9.56
CA LEU A 18 -10.02 9.43 -11.01
C LEU A 18 -10.45 8.04 -11.51
N TYR A 19 -9.88 6.98 -10.93
CA TYR A 19 -10.29 5.61 -11.23
C TYR A 19 -11.74 5.33 -10.85
N ILE A 20 -12.17 5.74 -9.65
CA ILE A 20 -13.58 5.60 -9.22
C ILE A 20 -14.52 6.40 -10.15
N ALA A 21 -14.13 7.62 -10.54
CA ALA A 21 -14.92 8.46 -11.44
C ALA A 21 -15.14 7.80 -12.82
N SER A 22 -14.14 7.06 -13.33
CA SER A 22 -14.26 6.35 -14.62
C SER A 22 -15.32 5.24 -14.64
N TYR A 23 -15.78 4.77 -13.46
CA TYR A 23 -16.88 3.80 -13.36
C TYR A 23 -18.28 4.42 -13.44
N ILE A 24 -18.42 5.75 -13.33
CA ILE A 24 -19.71 6.44 -13.46
C ILE A 24 -20.23 6.29 -14.89
N GLU A 25 -19.37 6.54 -15.88
CA GLU A 25 -19.64 6.29 -17.30
C GLU A 25 -18.57 5.34 -17.87
N PRO A 26 -18.80 4.02 -17.80
CA PRO A 26 -17.77 3.05 -18.17
C PRO A 26 -17.56 3.01 -19.69
N VAL A 27 -16.50 3.68 -20.13
CA VAL A 27 -15.96 3.59 -21.49
C VAL A 27 -14.70 2.72 -21.46
N LYS A 28 -14.60 1.74 -22.36
CA LYS A 28 -13.51 0.73 -22.36
C LYS A 28 -12.12 1.35 -22.29
N TRP A 29 -11.83 2.31 -23.16
CA TRP A 29 -10.53 3.00 -23.19
C TRP A 29 -10.24 3.79 -21.91
N SER A 30 -11.26 4.45 -21.35
CA SER A 30 -11.14 5.20 -20.10
C SER A 30 -10.76 4.29 -18.94
N LEU A 31 -11.44 3.15 -18.80
CA LEU A 31 -11.15 2.17 -17.74
C LEU A 31 -9.72 1.63 -17.82
N TYR A 32 -9.23 1.27 -19.00
CA TYR A 32 -7.85 0.79 -19.14
C TYR A 32 -6.81 1.87 -18.80
N LEU A 33 -7.06 3.11 -19.23
CA LEU A 33 -6.17 4.23 -18.95
C LEU A 33 -6.15 4.58 -17.45
N THR A 34 -7.32 4.69 -16.83
CA THR A 34 -7.42 5.02 -15.40
C THR A 34 -6.93 3.88 -14.51
N SER A 35 -7.10 2.62 -14.89
CA SER A 35 -6.47 1.47 -14.21
C SER A 35 -4.94 1.57 -14.21
N PHE A 36 -4.34 1.90 -15.36
CA PHE A 36 -2.89 2.07 -15.47
C PHE A 36 -2.38 3.21 -14.58
N ILE A 37 -3.03 4.37 -14.65
CA ILE A 37 -2.70 5.54 -13.81
C ILE A 37 -2.88 5.21 -12.32
N ASN A 38 -3.96 4.50 -11.98
CA ASN A 38 -4.23 4.06 -10.62
C ASN A 38 -3.15 3.10 -10.09
N GLY A 39 -2.62 2.20 -10.91
CA GLY A 39 -1.50 1.33 -10.52
C GLY A 39 -0.25 2.12 -10.13
N LEU A 40 0.12 3.14 -10.93
CA LEU A 40 1.23 4.03 -10.61
C LEU A 40 0.95 4.85 -9.34
N GLY A 41 -0.26 5.41 -9.23
CA GLY A 41 -0.69 6.19 -8.07
C GLY A 41 -0.72 5.36 -6.78
N ALA A 42 -1.16 4.10 -6.86
CA ALA A 42 -1.18 3.16 -5.75
C ALA A 42 0.23 2.86 -5.23
N ALA A 43 1.18 2.57 -6.12
CA ALA A 43 2.56 2.32 -5.73
C ALA A 43 3.17 3.51 -4.98
N VAL A 44 2.92 4.73 -5.48
CA VAL A 44 3.37 5.98 -4.83
C VAL A 44 2.67 6.20 -3.49
N LEU A 45 1.35 5.99 -3.43
CA LEU A 45 0.55 6.18 -2.21
C LEU A 45 1.01 5.24 -1.10
N TRP A 46 1.11 3.95 -1.36
CA TRP A 46 1.51 2.95 -0.36
C TRP A 46 2.93 3.18 0.12
N THR A 47 3.86 3.54 -0.78
CA THR A 47 5.23 3.87 -0.40
C THR A 47 5.30 5.12 0.48
N ALA A 48 4.57 6.18 0.10
CA ALA A 48 4.53 7.42 0.87
C ALA A 48 3.84 7.25 2.23
N GLN A 49 2.77 6.45 2.29
CA GLN A 49 2.02 6.18 3.51
C GLN A 49 2.81 5.30 4.49
N GLY A 50 3.57 4.32 3.99
CA GLY A 50 4.50 3.54 4.80
C GLY A 50 5.58 4.43 5.42
N ALA A 51 6.24 5.26 4.61
CA ALA A 51 7.25 6.22 5.08
C ALA A 51 6.66 7.21 6.11
N PHE A 52 5.46 7.74 5.84
CA PHE A 52 4.78 8.67 6.75
C PHE A 52 4.50 8.05 8.13
N ILE A 53 3.98 6.81 8.17
CA ILE A 53 3.76 6.12 9.45
C ILE A 53 5.08 5.87 10.16
N THR A 54 6.11 5.41 9.45
CA THR A 54 7.44 5.20 10.04
C THR A 54 8.01 6.49 10.63
N ASP A 55 7.84 7.63 9.96
CA ASP A 55 8.31 8.92 10.46
C ASP A 55 7.50 9.44 11.66
N CYS A 56 6.22 9.05 11.77
CA CYS A 56 5.35 9.41 12.90
C CYS A 56 5.49 8.45 14.10
N SER A 57 6.19 7.32 13.95
CA SER A 57 6.24 6.25 14.94
C SER A 57 7.63 6.07 15.55
N THR A 58 7.67 5.86 16.86
CA THR A 58 8.87 5.39 17.56
C THR A 58 9.09 3.90 17.29
N LYS A 59 10.35 3.42 17.29
CA LYS A 59 10.72 2.00 17.04
C LYS A 59 9.93 0.97 17.86
N SER A 60 9.50 1.34 19.08
CA SER A 60 8.68 0.48 19.96
C SER A 60 7.22 0.32 19.48
N ASN A 61 6.64 1.37 18.91
CA ASN A 61 5.19 1.46 18.63
C ASN A 61 4.86 1.44 17.13
N MET A 62 5.87 1.36 16.25
CA MET A 62 5.70 1.33 14.79
C MET A 62 4.72 0.24 14.33
N ASN A 63 4.89 -0.99 14.84
CA ASN A 63 4.04 -2.10 14.45
C ASN A 63 2.59 -1.93 14.94
N GLN A 64 2.35 -1.21 16.04
CA GLN A 64 1.00 -0.95 16.57
C GLN A 64 0.28 0.12 15.73
N HIS A 65 0.98 1.20 15.35
CA HIS A 65 0.39 2.22 14.48
C HIS A 65 0.08 1.66 13.09
N PHE A 66 0.96 0.80 12.56
CA PHE A 66 0.74 0.12 11.29
C PHE A 66 -0.41 -0.91 11.36
N SER A 67 -0.51 -1.66 12.46
CA SER A 67 -1.60 -2.64 12.64
C SER A 67 -2.95 -1.97 12.84
N LEU A 68 -3.02 -0.85 13.56
CA LEU A 68 -4.22 -0.02 13.69
C LEU A 68 -4.66 0.54 12.34
N PHE A 69 -3.73 1.14 11.58
CA PHE A 69 -4.01 1.67 10.24
C PHE A 69 -4.60 0.58 9.33
N TRP A 70 -3.96 -0.58 9.28
CA TRP A 70 -4.44 -1.65 8.42
C TRP A 70 -5.75 -2.26 8.95
N GLY A 71 -5.96 -2.33 10.27
CA GLY A 71 -7.24 -2.74 10.84
C GLY A 71 -8.39 -1.84 10.36
N LEU A 72 -8.18 -0.52 10.37
CA LEU A 72 -9.14 0.45 9.83
C LEU A 72 -9.33 0.28 8.32
N PHE A 73 -8.24 0.02 7.57
CA PHE A 73 -8.31 -0.24 6.14
C PHE A 73 -9.19 -1.46 5.81
N GLN A 74 -9.04 -2.58 6.54
CA GLN A 74 -9.86 -3.77 6.31
C GLN A 74 -11.29 -3.66 6.83
N ALA A 75 -11.57 -2.78 7.79
CA ALA A 75 -12.95 -2.48 8.17
C ALA A 75 -13.78 -1.93 6.98
N ASN A 76 -13.16 -1.24 6.02
CA ASN A 76 -13.82 -0.83 4.79
C ASN A 76 -14.33 -2.02 3.96
N GLN A 77 -13.61 -3.15 3.95
CA GLN A 77 -14.04 -4.36 3.25
C GLN A 77 -15.28 -4.99 3.87
N ILE A 78 -15.45 -4.88 5.20
CA ILE A 78 -16.65 -5.34 5.91
C ILE A 78 -17.86 -4.51 5.48
N VAL A 79 -17.74 -3.17 5.51
CA VAL A 79 -18.82 -2.24 5.14
C VAL A 79 -19.17 -2.38 3.65
N GLY A 80 -18.15 -2.41 2.78
CA GLY A 80 -18.33 -2.58 1.34
C GLY A 80 -18.91 -3.94 0.96
N GLY A 81 -18.45 -5.02 1.60
CA GLY A 81 -18.97 -6.37 1.41
C GLY A 81 -20.43 -6.50 1.83
N LEU A 82 -20.80 -5.91 2.99
CA LEU A 82 -22.17 -5.87 3.46
C LEU A 82 -23.08 -5.06 2.51
N TYR A 83 -22.63 -3.89 2.06
CA TYR A 83 -23.37 -3.08 1.10
C TYR A 83 -23.56 -3.84 -0.22
N ALA A 84 -22.51 -4.47 -0.75
CA ALA A 84 -22.59 -5.28 -1.96
C ALA A 84 -23.57 -6.45 -1.79
N TYR A 85 -23.55 -7.14 -0.64
CA TYR A 85 -24.50 -8.21 -0.37
C TYR A 85 -25.95 -7.70 -0.41
N LEU A 86 -26.27 -6.61 0.31
CA LEU A 86 -27.62 -6.05 0.38
C LEU A 86 -28.08 -5.48 -0.96
N SER A 87 -27.18 -4.79 -1.67
CA SER A 87 -27.49 -4.10 -2.93
C SER A 87 -27.58 -5.03 -4.13
N LEU A 88 -26.87 -6.17 -4.12
CA LEU A 88 -26.90 -7.16 -5.19
C LEU A 88 -27.89 -8.30 -4.88
N SER A 89 -28.36 -8.42 -3.64
CA SER A 89 -29.48 -9.32 -3.28
C SER A 89 -30.75 -8.88 -4.00
N ASN A 90 -31.40 -9.81 -4.71
CA ASN A 90 -32.62 -9.63 -5.51
C ASN A 90 -32.51 -8.84 -6.83
N ILE A 91 -31.32 -8.52 -7.33
CA ILE A 91 -31.19 -7.76 -8.60
C ILE A 91 -30.30 -8.52 -9.62
N THR A 92 -30.86 -8.90 -10.76
CA THR A 92 -30.14 -9.62 -11.83
C THR A 92 -29.30 -8.70 -12.73
N GLU A 93 -29.70 -7.43 -12.88
CA GLU A 93 -28.99 -6.40 -13.65
C GLU A 93 -28.76 -5.13 -12.83
N ILE A 94 -27.53 -4.61 -12.82
CA ILE A 94 -27.18 -3.40 -12.05
C ILE A 94 -27.78 -2.17 -12.76
N PRO A 95 -28.85 -1.53 -12.23
CA PRO A 95 -29.48 -0.41 -12.90
C PRO A 95 -28.57 0.82 -12.86
N ARG A 96 -28.70 1.71 -13.86
CA ARG A 96 -27.89 2.94 -13.99
C ARG A 96 -27.96 3.81 -12.73
N THR A 97 -29.13 3.88 -12.09
CA THR A 97 -29.36 4.63 -10.85
C THR A 97 -28.52 4.11 -9.68
N LEU A 98 -28.46 2.80 -9.50
CA LEU A 98 -27.67 2.17 -8.44
C LEU A 98 -26.17 2.38 -8.67
N ARG A 99 -25.72 2.32 -9.92
CA ARG A 99 -24.32 2.59 -10.29
C ARG A 99 -23.91 4.01 -9.91
N ILE A 100 -24.73 5.01 -10.25
CA ILE A 100 -24.44 6.41 -9.93
C ILE A 100 -24.48 6.64 -8.42
N GLN A 101 -25.42 6.03 -7.69
CA GLN A 101 -25.45 6.12 -6.23
C GLN A 101 -24.23 5.48 -5.57
N LEU A 102 -23.83 4.27 -6.00
CA LEU A 102 -22.66 3.57 -5.46
C LEU A 102 -21.36 4.32 -5.81
N TYR A 103 -21.05 4.50 -7.10
CA TYR A 103 -19.77 5.10 -7.49
C TYR A 103 -19.72 6.61 -7.21
N GLY A 104 -20.86 7.30 -7.25
CA GLY A 104 -20.97 8.70 -6.85
C GLY A 104 -20.76 8.88 -5.34
N GLY A 105 -21.36 8.01 -4.52
CA GLY A 105 -21.12 7.99 -3.07
C GLY A 105 -19.65 7.70 -2.73
N LEU A 106 -19.05 6.67 -3.36
CA LEU A 106 -17.64 6.33 -3.20
C LEU A 106 -16.72 7.49 -3.63
N LEU A 107 -17.04 8.16 -4.74
CA LEU A 107 -16.28 9.32 -5.20
C LEU A 107 -16.38 10.49 -4.21
N GLY A 108 -17.56 10.74 -3.65
CA GLY A 108 -17.76 11.74 -2.59
C GLY A 108 -16.90 11.44 -1.35
N CYS A 109 -16.92 10.20 -0.87
CA CYS A 109 -16.06 9.76 0.23
C CYS A 109 -14.57 9.89 -0.11
N ALA A 110 -14.16 9.57 -1.34
CA ALA A 110 -12.77 9.71 -1.78
C ALA A 110 -12.33 11.18 -1.78
N VAL A 111 -13.16 12.10 -2.27
CA VAL A 111 -12.89 13.55 -2.26
C VAL A 111 -12.80 14.06 -0.83
N LEU A 112 -13.71 13.66 0.06
CA LEU A 112 -13.63 13.99 1.49
C LEU A 112 -12.34 13.47 2.12
N GLY A 113 -11.94 12.23 1.80
CA GLY A 113 -10.67 11.65 2.25
C GLY A 113 -9.46 12.46 1.81
N ILE A 114 -9.44 12.91 0.54
CA ILE A 114 -8.39 13.78 0.01
C ILE A 114 -8.37 15.11 0.77
N LEU A 115 -9.52 15.72 1.03
CA LEU A 115 -9.61 16.96 1.82
C LEU A 115 -9.09 16.78 3.25
N ILE A 116 -9.36 15.64 3.89
CA ILE A 116 -8.82 15.30 5.21
C ILE A 116 -7.29 15.18 5.14
N LEU A 117 -6.73 14.58 4.08
CA LEU A 117 -5.28 14.53 3.87
C LEU A 117 -4.67 15.92 3.70
N PHE A 118 -5.38 16.89 3.13
CA PHE A 118 -4.94 18.30 3.08
C PHE A 118 -4.86 18.93 4.47
N ILE A 119 -5.72 18.55 5.41
CA ILE A 119 -5.71 19.04 6.80
C ILE A 119 -4.62 18.35 7.63
N LEU A 120 -4.15 17.17 7.22
CA LEU A 120 -3.17 16.39 7.97
C LEU A 120 -1.86 17.17 8.21
N ARG A 121 -1.45 17.21 9.49
CA ARG A 121 -0.24 17.91 9.94
C ARG A 121 1.00 17.21 9.39
N LYS A 122 1.90 17.99 8.77
CA LYS A 122 3.17 17.47 8.26
C LYS A 122 4.03 16.97 9.43
N PRO A 123 4.52 15.71 9.42
CA PRO A 123 5.48 15.25 10.40
C PRO A 123 6.73 16.13 10.33
N ARG A 124 7.24 16.52 11.51
CA ARG A 124 8.42 17.37 11.61
C ARG A 124 9.60 16.55 11.08
N LYS A 125 10.16 16.98 9.94
CA LYS A 125 11.41 16.41 9.42
C LYS A 125 12.53 16.74 10.40
N THR A 126 12.96 15.77 11.19
CA THR A 126 14.24 15.85 11.93
C THR A 126 15.37 15.65 10.93
N HIS A 127 15.59 16.70 10.13
CA HIS A 127 16.63 16.80 9.14
C HIS A 127 17.97 16.99 9.87
N ASN A 128 18.84 15.97 9.91
CA ASN A 128 20.29 16.06 9.59
C ASN A 128 21.29 15.12 10.31
N PHE A 129 20.96 14.39 11.38
CA PHE A 129 22.02 13.62 12.09
C PHE A 129 21.92 12.10 12.00
N SER A 130 20.72 11.51 11.92
CA SER A 130 20.58 10.04 12.00
C SER A 130 20.81 9.31 10.66
N ASN A 131 20.22 9.78 9.56
CA ASN A 131 20.36 9.13 8.25
C ASN A 131 21.79 9.24 7.71
N GLN A 132 22.46 10.37 7.94
CA GLN A 132 23.85 10.57 7.53
C GLN A 132 24.81 9.71 8.37
N GLN A 133 24.56 9.54 9.66
CA GLN A 133 25.36 8.65 10.52
C GLN A 133 25.15 7.16 10.24
N LEU A 134 23.91 6.71 9.98
CA LEU A 134 23.64 5.32 9.61
C LEU A 134 24.25 4.97 8.24
N ILE A 135 24.12 5.89 7.27
CA ILE A 135 24.74 5.75 5.95
C ILE A 135 26.28 5.74 6.08
N ASN A 136 26.88 6.59 6.91
CA ASN A 136 28.33 6.62 7.12
C ASN A 136 28.84 5.38 7.86
N ALA A 137 28.10 4.85 8.84
CA ALA A 137 28.45 3.62 9.54
C ALA A 137 28.40 2.38 8.62
N GLU A 138 27.46 2.36 7.68
CA GLU A 138 27.29 1.27 6.71
C GLU A 138 28.21 1.41 5.48
N ILE A 139 28.61 2.65 5.14
CA ILE A 139 29.71 2.92 4.18
C ILE A 139 31.05 2.47 4.76
N ASN A 140 31.29 2.67 6.05
CA ASN A 140 32.55 2.27 6.69
C ASN A 140 32.69 0.75 6.83
N SER A 141 31.59 -0.01 6.89
CA SER A 141 31.64 -1.49 6.89
C SER A 141 31.82 -2.10 5.50
N PHE A 142 31.46 -1.36 4.44
CA PHE A 142 31.70 -1.73 3.03
C PHE A 142 32.92 -1.02 2.41
N GLY A 143 33.67 -0.26 3.23
CA GLY A 143 34.55 0.84 2.82
C GLY A 143 35.91 0.47 2.22
N ASP A 144 36.17 -0.80 1.91
CA ASP A 144 37.47 -1.19 1.33
C ASP A 144 37.48 -1.17 -0.21
N SER A 145 36.35 -0.85 -0.86
CA SER A 145 36.26 -0.79 -2.34
C SER A 145 35.65 0.50 -2.90
N LEU A 146 35.25 1.45 -2.07
CA LEU A 146 34.58 2.70 -2.50
C LEU A 146 35.28 3.98 -2.02
N SER A 147 36.47 3.86 -1.43
CA SER A 147 37.33 4.98 -1.01
C SER A 147 37.98 5.72 -2.19
N GLY A 148 37.87 5.21 -3.41
CA GLY A 148 38.38 5.84 -4.64
C GLY A 148 37.44 6.82 -5.35
N LEU A 149 36.18 6.98 -4.89
CA LEU A 149 35.17 7.77 -5.62
C LEU A 149 34.52 8.91 -4.80
N THR A 150 34.94 9.15 -3.56
CA THR A 150 34.43 10.27 -2.75
C THR A 150 35.20 11.56 -3.06
N GLY A 151 34.89 12.17 -4.20
CA GLY A 151 35.22 13.57 -4.47
C GLY A 151 34.30 14.52 -3.69
N ASN A 152 34.89 15.57 -3.10
CA ASN A 152 34.26 16.67 -2.35
C ASN A 152 32.84 17.04 -2.83
N TYR A 153 31.88 17.13 -1.90
CA TYR A 153 30.55 17.69 -2.13
C TYR A 153 30.57 19.22 -1.97
N PRO A 154 30.40 20.03 -3.04
CA PRO A 154 30.03 21.43 -2.88
C PRO A 154 28.51 21.57 -2.80
N THR A 155 28.11 22.63 -2.10
CA THR A 155 26.75 23.07 -1.82
C THR A 155 25.87 23.28 -3.07
N ILE A 156 24.57 23.03 -2.87
CA ILE A 156 23.49 22.91 -3.85
C ILE A 156 23.14 24.26 -4.51
N GLN A 157 23.27 24.40 -5.85
CA GLN A 157 22.63 25.53 -6.58
C GLN A 157 22.38 25.35 -8.10
N ASN A 158 22.27 24.14 -8.69
CA ASN A 158 22.01 24.05 -10.15
C ASN A 158 21.00 22.96 -10.56
N ARG A 159 19.98 23.32 -11.35
CA ARG A 159 18.92 22.42 -11.88
C ARG A 159 19.41 21.12 -12.57
N PRO A 160 20.55 21.07 -13.30
CA PRO A 160 21.06 19.81 -13.87
C PRO A 160 21.68 18.85 -12.84
N THR A 161 22.10 19.33 -11.66
CA THR A 161 22.71 18.46 -10.63
C THR A 161 21.66 17.69 -9.80
N VAL A 162 20.41 18.15 -9.82
CA VAL A 162 19.27 17.53 -9.15
C VAL A 162 18.84 16.22 -9.80
N VAL A 163 18.81 16.17 -11.14
CA VAL A 163 18.47 14.95 -11.90
C VAL A 163 19.56 13.89 -11.70
N GLN A 164 20.83 14.32 -11.70
CA GLN A 164 21.95 13.40 -11.42
C GLN A 164 21.92 12.88 -9.98
N SER A 165 21.59 13.72 -8.99
CA SER A 165 21.44 13.29 -7.59
C SER A 165 20.28 12.30 -7.37
N THR A 166 19.15 12.51 -8.07
CA THR A 166 17.99 11.60 -8.00
C THR A 166 18.24 10.30 -8.75
N LEU A 167 18.90 10.34 -9.91
CA LEU A 167 19.32 9.15 -10.65
C LEU A 167 20.34 8.34 -9.86
N HIS A 168 21.28 9.00 -9.18
CA HIS A 168 22.23 8.34 -8.29
C HIS A 168 21.53 7.64 -7.11
N SER A 169 20.52 8.29 -6.51
CA SER A 169 19.69 7.69 -5.45
C SER A 169 18.89 6.49 -5.97
N LEU A 170 18.33 6.59 -7.17
CA LEU A 170 17.60 5.48 -7.82
C LEU A 170 18.54 4.30 -8.11
N ARG A 171 19.73 4.56 -8.67
CA ARG A 171 20.75 3.54 -8.92
C ARG A 171 21.19 2.86 -7.63
N ARG A 172 21.35 3.63 -6.55
CA ARG A 172 21.65 3.09 -5.21
C ARG A 172 20.51 2.22 -4.69
N SER A 173 19.25 2.63 -4.83
CA SER A 173 18.10 1.81 -4.45
C SER A 173 18.03 0.49 -5.23
N ILE A 174 18.32 0.53 -6.54
CA ILE A 174 18.42 -0.68 -7.37
C ILE A 174 19.56 -1.58 -6.89
N HIS A 175 20.70 -1.01 -6.52
CA HIS A 175 21.82 -1.79 -6.00
C HIS A 175 21.47 -2.45 -4.66
N ILE A 176 20.79 -1.74 -3.76
CA ILE A 176 20.30 -2.29 -2.48
C ILE A 176 19.28 -3.41 -2.73
N LEU A 177 18.40 -3.28 -3.74
CA LEU A 177 17.43 -4.31 -4.11
C LEU A 177 18.08 -5.67 -4.41
N ILE A 178 19.30 -5.68 -4.97
CA ILE A 178 20.02 -6.88 -5.42
C ILE A 178 20.80 -7.55 -4.26
N THR A 179 20.80 -6.97 -3.06
CA THR A 179 21.42 -7.60 -1.89
C THR A 179 20.67 -8.85 -1.44
N LYS A 180 21.40 -9.88 -0.98
CA LYS A 180 20.84 -11.19 -0.54
C LYS A 180 19.62 -11.10 0.38
N PRO A 181 19.61 -10.29 1.47
CA PRO A 181 18.43 -10.18 2.34
C PRO A 181 17.24 -9.51 1.64
N MET A 182 17.47 -8.53 0.77
CA MET A 182 16.41 -7.84 0.04
C MET A 182 15.77 -8.72 -1.03
N VAL A 183 16.55 -9.59 -1.68
CA VAL A 183 16.02 -10.58 -2.64
C VAL A 183 15.11 -11.59 -1.95
N CYS A 184 15.47 -12.10 -0.76
CA CYS A 184 14.58 -12.96 0.02
C CYS A 184 13.26 -12.27 0.38
N ILE A 185 13.32 -11.00 0.82
CA ILE A 185 12.11 -10.21 1.09
C ILE A 185 11.30 -9.99 -0.19
N LEU A 186 11.95 -9.80 -1.34
CA LEU A 186 11.27 -9.61 -2.62
C LEU A 186 10.54 -10.89 -3.06
N VAL A 187 11.14 -12.07 -2.88
CA VAL A 187 10.49 -13.37 -3.17
C VAL A 187 9.27 -13.56 -2.26
N ALA A 188 9.42 -13.30 -0.97
CA ALA A 188 8.30 -13.34 -0.02
C ALA A 188 7.20 -12.33 -0.38
N ALA A 189 7.58 -11.10 -0.78
CA ALA A 189 6.66 -10.06 -1.22
C ALA A 189 5.95 -10.41 -2.54
N ALA A 190 6.64 -11.07 -3.47
CA ALA A 190 6.05 -11.57 -4.70
C ALA A 190 5.01 -12.66 -4.40
N PHE A 191 5.34 -13.60 -3.51
CA PHE A 191 4.39 -14.63 -3.07
C PHE A 191 3.16 -14.04 -2.38
N THR A 192 3.33 -13.08 -1.46
CA THR A 192 2.19 -12.41 -0.82
C THR A 192 1.39 -11.57 -1.81
N GLY A 193 2.04 -10.93 -2.79
CA GLY A 193 1.36 -10.20 -3.88
C GLY A 193 0.52 -11.11 -4.77
N ILE A 194 1.01 -12.30 -5.11
CA ILE A 194 0.27 -13.32 -5.85
C ILE A 194 -0.95 -13.78 -5.04
N ASN A 195 -0.77 -14.09 -3.76
CA ASN A 195 -1.88 -14.48 -2.86
C ASN A 195 -2.94 -13.36 -2.74
N LEU A 196 -2.50 -12.11 -2.57
CA LEU A 196 -3.39 -10.96 -2.49
C LEU A 196 -4.20 -10.80 -3.79
N THR A 197 -3.58 -11.00 -4.95
CA THR A 197 -4.25 -10.93 -6.26
C THR A 197 -5.23 -12.07 -6.43
N PHE A 198 -4.85 -13.30 -6.04
CA PHE A 198 -5.70 -14.47 -6.10
C PHE A 198 -6.98 -14.29 -5.28
N TYR A 199 -6.82 -13.90 -4.02
CA TYR A 199 -7.96 -13.69 -3.14
C TYR A 199 -8.82 -12.48 -3.57
N SER A 200 -8.22 -11.34 -3.94
CA SER A 200 -8.99 -10.13 -4.25
C SER A 200 -9.70 -10.14 -5.61
N SER A 201 -9.17 -10.82 -6.62
CA SER A 201 -9.67 -10.74 -8.00
C SER A 201 -10.17 -12.06 -8.58
N LEU A 202 -9.39 -13.13 -8.44
CA LEU A 202 -9.71 -14.45 -9.00
C LEU A 202 -10.82 -15.13 -8.21
N TYR A 203 -10.72 -15.14 -6.87
CA TYR A 203 -11.72 -15.76 -6.01
C TYR A 203 -13.10 -15.13 -6.15
N ALA A 204 -13.17 -13.79 -6.14
CA ALA A 204 -14.43 -13.05 -6.35
C ALA A 204 -15.05 -13.34 -7.73
N SER A 205 -14.23 -13.38 -8.79
CA SER A 205 -14.70 -13.67 -10.15
C SER A 205 -15.16 -15.11 -10.31
N ALA A 206 -14.46 -16.07 -9.69
CA ALA A 206 -14.83 -17.48 -9.70
C ALA A 206 -16.18 -17.69 -8.98
N LEU A 207 -16.36 -17.09 -7.80
CA LEU A 207 -17.63 -17.12 -7.07
C LEU A 207 -18.79 -16.53 -7.89
N GLY A 208 -18.54 -15.40 -8.57
CA GLY A 208 -19.55 -14.72 -9.38
C GLY A 208 -20.00 -15.50 -10.62
N HIS A 209 -19.14 -16.36 -11.19
CA HIS A 209 -19.43 -17.15 -12.39
C HIS A 209 -19.75 -18.62 -12.11
N CYS A 210 -19.75 -19.05 -10.85
CA CYS A 210 -20.11 -20.41 -10.47
C CYS A 210 -21.59 -20.69 -10.77
N LEU A 211 -21.85 -21.51 -11.80
CA LEU A 211 -23.19 -21.90 -12.26
C LEU A 211 -24.03 -22.58 -11.17
N HIS A 212 -23.38 -23.20 -10.17
CA HIS A 212 -24.05 -23.89 -9.06
C HIS A 212 -24.79 -22.94 -8.11
N PHE A 213 -24.37 -21.67 -7.99
CA PHE A 213 -24.99 -20.69 -7.10
C PHE A 213 -26.18 -19.94 -7.73
N GLY A 214 -26.48 -20.20 -9.01
CA GLY A 214 -27.65 -19.65 -9.70
C GLY A 214 -27.74 -18.12 -9.67
N LYS A 215 -28.96 -17.58 -9.54
CA LYS A 215 -29.23 -16.13 -9.60
C LYS A 215 -28.63 -15.31 -8.45
N ASN A 216 -28.22 -15.96 -7.36
CA ASN A 216 -27.68 -15.31 -6.15
C ASN A 216 -26.15 -15.26 -6.11
N ALA A 217 -25.45 -15.77 -7.15
CA ALA A 217 -23.99 -15.80 -7.23
C ALA A 217 -23.33 -14.44 -6.92
N LYS A 218 -23.94 -13.36 -7.38
CA LYS A 218 -23.45 -11.98 -7.19
C LYS A 218 -23.48 -11.53 -5.72
N SER A 219 -24.48 -11.94 -4.95
CA SER A 219 -24.57 -11.61 -3.51
C SER A 219 -23.50 -12.36 -2.71
N TYR A 220 -23.15 -13.59 -3.09
CA TYR A 220 -22.10 -14.36 -2.41
C TYR A 220 -20.71 -13.74 -2.55
N ILE A 221 -20.45 -12.94 -3.58
CA ILE A 221 -19.21 -12.15 -3.69
C ILE A 221 -19.10 -11.16 -2.53
N GLY A 222 -20.18 -10.43 -2.24
CA GLY A 222 -20.23 -9.50 -1.10
C GLY A 222 -20.11 -10.21 0.25
N LEU A 223 -20.77 -11.35 0.40
CA LEU A 223 -20.68 -12.18 1.60
C LEU A 223 -19.26 -12.74 1.83
N ALA A 224 -18.59 -13.19 0.78
CA ALA A 224 -17.19 -13.60 0.85
C ALA A 224 -16.30 -12.43 1.29
N GLY A 225 -16.43 -11.25 0.66
CA GLY A 225 -15.66 -10.06 1.06
C GLY A 225 -15.85 -9.68 2.54
N LEU A 226 -17.08 -9.82 3.04
CA LEU A 226 -17.40 -9.60 4.46
C LEU A 226 -16.62 -10.57 5.37
N PHE A 227 -16.64 -11.87 5.07
CA PHE A 227 -15.96 -12.87 5.89
C PHE A 227 -14.45 -12.72 5.91
N ILE A 228 -13.83 -12.38 4.78
CA ILE A 228 -12.39 -12.10 4.79
C ILE A 228 -12.08 -10.83 5.58
N GLY A 229 -12.87 -9.77 5.45
CA GLY A 229 -12.70 -8.56 6.25
C GLY A 229 -12.70 -8.87 7.75
N ILE A 230 -13.65 -9.71 8.21
CA ILE A 230 -13.70 -10.19 9.59
C ILE A 230 -12.44 -11.00 9.95
N GLY A 231 -12.03 -11.93 9.08
CA GLY A 231 -10.85 -12.76 9.30
C GLY A 231 -9.58 -11.93 9.52
N GLU A 232 -9.35 -10.90 8.70
CA GLU A 232 -8.19 -10.02 8.84
C GLU A 232 -8.25 -9.11 10.06
N MET A 233 -9.46 -8.67 10.48
CA MET A 233 -9.62 -7.93 11.73
C MET A 233 -9.30 -8.79 12.95
N VAL A 234 -9.76 -10.05 12.95
CA VAL A 234 -9.49 -11.02 14.01
C VAL A 234 -8.00 -11.34 14.09
N ASP A 235 -7.33 -11.57 12.95
CA ASP A 235 -5.88 -11.81 12.90
C ASP A 235 -5.08 -10.66 13.54
N LYS A 236 -5.48 -9.42 13.26
CA LYS A 236 -4.81 -8.23 13.79
C LYS A 236 -5.03 -8.01 15.27
N PHE A 237 -6.25 -8.26 15.73
CA PHE A 237 -6.58 -8.20 17.15
C PHE A 237 -5.80 -9.26 17.93
N HIS A 238 -5.76 -10.49 17.42
CA HIS A 238 -4.98 -11.58 18.02
C HIS A 238 -3.48 -11.27 18.02
N THR A 239 -2.94 -10.80 16.89
CA THR A 239 -1.55 -10.38 16.74
C THR A 239 -1.15 -9.23 17.67
N ASN A 240 -2.06 -8.29 17.94
CA ASN A 240 -1.80 -7.17 18.84
C ASN A 240 -1.84 -7.57 20.33
N ASN A 241 -2.65 -8.57 20.70
CA ASN A 241 -2.78 -9.06 22.07
C ASN A 241 -1.74 -10.11 22.47
N LEU A 242 -0.93 -10.61 21.53
CA LEU A 242 0.16 -11.54 21.82
C LEU A 242 1.25 -10.85 22.66
N PRO A 243 1.72 -11.49 23.75
CA PRO A 243 2.76 -10.92 24.60
C PRO A 243 4.05 -10.68 23.81
N HIS A 244 4.75 -9.59 24.12
CA HIS A 244 5.93 -9.09 23.39
C HIS A 244 6.98 -10.18 23.09
N LYS A 245 7.16 -11.13 24.02
CA LYS A 245 8.10 -12.26 23.88
C LYS A 245 7.73 -13.19 22.71
N LEU A 246 6.46 -13.55 22.55
CA LEU A 246 5.98 -14.40 21.45
C LEU A 246 5.95 -13.65 20.10
N ARG A 247 5.69 -12.34 20.11
CA ARG A 247 5.74 -11.51 18.89
C ARG A 247 7.15 -11.43 18.30
N THR A 248 8.16 -11.43 19.17
CA THR A 248 9.57 -11.44 18.77
C THR A 248 9.94 -12.81 18.22
N THR A 249 9.57 -13.91 18.90
CA THR A 249 9.83 -15.28 18.45
C THR A 249 9.18 -15.61 17.10
N ARG A 250 7.95 -15.13 16.82
CA ARG A 250 7.29 -15.33 15.52
C ARG A 250 8.04 -14.65 14.37
N ASN A 251 8.61 -13.46 14.61
CA ASN A 251 9.47 -12.82 13.63
C ASN A 251 10.79 -13.60 13.47
N THR A 252 11.34 -14.15 14.55
CA THR A 252 12.51 -15.04 14.50
C THR A 252 12.26 -16.29 13.66
N TRP A 253 11.07 -16.89 13.70
CA TRP A 253 10.73 -18.01 12.81
C TRP A 253 10.70 -17.62 11.33
N LEU A 254 10.23 -16.42 10.99
CA LEU A 254 10.35 -15.89 9.62
C LEU A 254 11.82 -15.66 9.23
N TYR A 255 12.65 -15.15 10.14
CA TYR A 255 14.09 -15.02 9.91
C TYR A 255 14.80 -16.37 9.74
N GLU A 256 14.43 -17.39 10.53
CA GLU A 256 14.99 -18.74 10.42
C GLU A 256 14.46 -19.46 9.17
N PHE A 257 13.20 -19.26 8.78
CA PHE A 257 12.64 -19.78 7.53
C PHE A 257 13.29 -19.12 6.30
N ILE A 258 13.61 -17.82 6.38
CA ILE A 258 14.39 -17.09 5.36
C ILE A 258 15.86 -17.52 5.33
N LYS A 259 16.44 -18.00 6.44
CA LYS A 259 17.81 -18.56 6.46
C LYS A 259 17.87 -20.00 5.93
N ILE A 260 16.77 -20.73 5.97
CA ILE A 260 16.66 -22.12 5.50
C ILE A 260 16.39 -22.19 3.99
N LEU A 261 15.81 -21.12 3.40
CA LEU A 261 15.71 -20.90 1.95
C LEU A 261 17.01 -20.33 1.36
#